data_AF-A0A0R2I2K6-F1
#
_entry.id   AF-A0A0R2I2K6-F1
#
_cell.length_a   1.000
_cell.length_b   1.000
_cell.length_c   1.000
_cell.angle_alpha   90.00
_cell.angle_beta   90.00
_cell.angle_gamma   90.00
#
_symmetry.space_group_name_H-M   'P 1'
#
loop_
_entity.id
_entity.type
_entity.pdbx_description
1 polymer ?
#
loop_
_entity_poly.entity_id
_entity_poly.type
_entity_poly.pdbx_seq_one_letter_code
_entity_poly.pdbx_strand_id
1 'polypeptide(L)' 'MTGLVMVMPITHASNNRLRDFFIPLHAQKLEGYINPLQVFTFSIKGRQAEFSGEICSDQDWAAALQVHQQILGID' A
#
# COMPACT_ATOMS: atom_id res chain seq x y z
N MET A 1 -5.37 -3.53 21.29
CA MET A 1 -4.92 -4.01 19.97
C MET A 1 -5.88 -5.08 19.47
N THR A 2 -6.30 -5.03 18.21
CA THR A 2 -7.25 -5.99 17.59
C THR A 2 -6.57 -7.21 16.95
N GLY A 3 -5.25 -7.17 16.75
CA GLY A 3 -4.53 -8.19 15.97
C GLY A 3 -4.81 -8.13 14.47
N LEU A 4 -5.51 -7.09 14.01
CA LEU A 4 -5.80 -6.80 12.62
C LEU A 4 -4.94 -5.61 12.15
N VAL A 5 -4.60 -5.59 10.87
CA VAL A 5 -3.88 -4.51 10.20
C VAL A 5 -4.61 -4.12 8.91
N MET A 6 -4.74 -2.82 8.66
CA MET A 6 -5.19 -2.30 7.37
C MET A 6 -3.98 -2.22 6.44
N VAL A 7 -4.13 -2.67 5.19
CA VAL A 7 -3.05 -2.68 4.20
C VAL A 7 -3.52 -2.19 2.84
N MET A 8 -2.59 -1.64 2.08
CA MET A 8 -2.65 -1.47 0.63
C MET A 8 -1.59 -2.40 0.01
N PRO A 9 -1.92 -3.24 -0.98
CA PRO A 9 -0.97 -4.20 -1.54
C PRO A 9 0.07 -3.52 -2.43
N ILE A 10 1.24 -4.15 -2.53
CA ILE A 10 2.26 -3.81 -3.53
C ILE A 10 1.98 -4.61 -4.81
N THR A 11 2.03 -3.96 -5.97
CA THR A 11 1.83 -4.57 -7.28
C THR A 11 2.98 -4.24 -8.24
N HIS A 12 3.32 -5.18 -9.12
CA HIS A 12 4.29 -4.97 -10.20
C HIS A 12 3.54 -4.56 -11.48
N ALA A 13 2.97 -3.36 -11.47
CA ALA A 13 2.09 -2.86 -12.52
C ALA A 13 2.85 -2.18 -13.68
N SER A 14 3.81 -2.88 -14.29
CA SER A 14 4.62 -2.32 -15.38
C SER A 14 3.83 -1.96 -16.64
N ASN A 15 2.61 -2.50 -16.82
CA ASN A 15 1.76 -2.24 -17.99
C ASN A 15 0.26 -2.10 -17.62
N ASN A 16 -0.06 -1.24 -16.64
CA ASN A 16 -1.43 -1.02 -16.17
C ASN A 16 -1.94 0.37 -16.56
N ARG A 17 -3.15 0.44 -17.15
CA ARG A 17 -3.82 1.70 -17.50
C ARG A 17 -4.15 2.58 -16.28
N LEU A 18 -4.20 2.00 -15.09
CA LEU A 18 -4.46 2.70 -13.83
C LEU A 18 -3.18 3.12 -13.09
N ARG A 19 -2.01 3.08 -13.75
CA ARG A 19 -0.72 3.38 -13.14
C ARG A 19 -0.68 4.76 -12.48
N ASP A 20 -1.42 5.73 -13.00
CA ASP A 20 -1.48 7.10 -12.45
C ASP A 20 -2.07 7.15 -11.03
N PHE A 21 -2.81 6.12 -10.61
CA PHE A 21 -3.34 6.00 -9.26
C PHE A 21 -2.43 5.20 -8.32
N PHE A 22 -1.32 4.66 -8.82
CA PHE A 22 -0.38 3.87 -8.01
C PHE A 22 0.79 4.73 -7.54
N ILE A 23 1.25 4.47 -6.32
CA ILE A 23 2.37 5.21 -5.74
C ILE A 23 3.65 4.40 -5.95
N PRO A 24 4.67 4.92 -6.65
CA PRO A 24 5.97 4.26 -6.73
C PRO A 24 6.51 3.97 -5.33
N LEU A 25 6.91 2.73 -5.09
CA LEU A 25 7.49 2.33 -3.80
C LEU A 25 8.96 2.75 -3.77
N HIS A 26 9.35 3.60 -2.81
CA HIS A 26 10.74 3.97 -2.59
C HIS A 26 11.30 3.16 -1.41
N ALA A 27 11.72 1.93 -1.70
CA ALA A 27 12.36 1.01 -0.77
C ALA A 27 13.72 0.55 -1.32
N GLN A 28 14.58 -0.05 -0.49
CA GLN A 28 15.89 -0.53 -0.89
C GLN A 28 15.85 -1.86 -1.65
N LYS A 29 14.98 -2.80 -1.28
CA LYS A 29 14.94 -4.15 -1.87
C LYS A 29 13.63 -4.49 -2.55
N LEU A 30 12.52 -3.93 -2.08
CA LEU A 30 11.19 -4.12 -2.63
C LEU A 30 10.99 -3.17 -3.82
N GLU A 31 10.61 -3.75 -4.96
CA GLU A 31 10.22 -3.01 -6.14
C GLU A 31 8.71 -3.08 -6.33
N GLY A 32 8.13 -2.04 -6.94
CA GLY A 32 6.74 -2.03 -7.36
C GLY A 32 6.04 -0.72 -7.04
N TYR A 33 4.72 -0.82 -6.90
CA TYR A 33 3.87 0.31 -6.58
C TYR A 33 2.89 -0.08 -5.49
N ILE A 34 2.65 0.83 -4.54
CA ILE A 34 1.52 0.73 -3.62
C ILE A 34 0.24 0.94 -4.45
N ASN A 35 -0.79 0.14 -4.19
CA ASN A 35 -2.08 0.22 -4.87
C ASN A 35 -3.19 0.74 -3.93
N PRO A 36 -3.45 2.06 -3.89
CA PRO A 36 -4.51 2.66 -3.07
C PRO A 36 -5.93 2.30 -3.48
N LEU A 37 -6.13 1.72 -4.67
CA LEU A 37 -7.45 1.25 -5.13
C LEU A 37 -7.91 0.01 -4.37
N GLN A 38 -7.00 -0.65 -3.64
CA GLN A 38 -7.27 -1.90 -2.94
C GLN A 38 -6.88 -1.77 -1.47
N VAL A 39 -7.88 -1.59 -0.60
CA VAL A 39 -7.68 -1.56 0.86
C VAL A 39 -8.30 -2.79 1.49
N PHE A 40 -7.53 -3.47 2.33
CA PHE A 40 -7.97 -4.67 3.03
C PHE A 40 -7.63 -4.59 4.52
N THR A 41 -8.37 -5.35 5.32
CA THR A 41 -8.04 -5.63 6.71
C THR A 41 -7.64 -7.09 6.85
N PHE A 42 -6.45 -7.36 7.37
CA PHE A 42 -5.94 -8.71 7.58
C PHE A 42 -5.63 -8.99 9.03
N SER A 43 -5.82 -10.24 9.44
CA SER A 43 -5.27 -10.74 10.70
C SER A 43 -3.77 -10.96 10.56
N ILE A 44 -2.97 -10.35 11.43
CA ILE A 44 -1.51 -10.54 11.46
C ILE A 44 -1.18 -12.03 11.65
N LYS A 45 -1.79 -12.67 12.66
CA LYS A 45 -1.60 -14.10 12.92
C LYS A 45 -2.19 -14.97 11.81
N GLY A 46 -3.40 -14.65 11.34
CA GLY A 46 -4.10 -15.45 10.34
C GLY A 46 -3.43 -15.43 8.96
N ARG A 47 -2.72 -14.35 8.62
CA ARG A 47 -1.93 -14.23 7.37
C ARG A 47 -0.45 -14.51 7.55
N GLN A 48 0.01 -14.78 8.77
CA GLN A 48 1.44 -14.90 9.09
C GLN A 48 2.21 -13.67 8.56
N ALA A 49 1.68 -12.47 8.84
CA ALA A 49 2.31 -11.24 8.37
C ALA A 49 3.63 -11.03 9.12
N GLU A 50 4.69 -10.86 8.35
CA GLU A 50 6.05 -10.66 8.85
C GLU A 50 6.62 -9.34 8.32
N PHE A 51 7.58 -8.77 9.05
CA PHE A 51 8.30 -7.61 8.58
C PHE A 51 9.23 -8.01 7.43
N SER A 52 9.13 -7.32 6.30
CA SER A 52 9.92 -7.61 5.09
C SER A 52 11.41 -7.27 5.20
N GLY A 53 11.82 -6.60 6.28
CA GLY A 53 13.19 -6.15 6.50
C GLY A 53 13.45 -4.69 6.10
N GLU A 54 12.43 -3.98 5.61
CA GLU A 54 12.51 -2.56 5.29
C GLU A 54 11.14 -1.87 5.39
N ILE A 55 11.17 -0.53 5.47
CA ILE A 55 10.00 0.32 5.60
C ILE A 55 9.98 1.25 4.38
N CYS A 56 8.81 1.45 3.77
CA CYS A 56 8.63 2.47 2.74
C CYS A 56 8.81 3.87 3.33
N SER A 57 9.10 4.87 2.51
CA SER A 57 9.21 6.24 3.04
C SER A 57 7.87 6.73 3.62
N ASP A 58 7.92 7.62 4.61
CA ASP A 58 6.71 8.26 5.15
C ASP A 58 5.93 9.00 4.05
N GLN A 59 6.64 9.53 3.06
CA GLN A 59 6.06 10.20 1.90
C GLN A 59 5.24 9.23 1.02
N ASP A 60 5.71 8.01 0.81
CA ASP A 60 4.98 7.00 0.01
C ASP A 60 3.65 6.66 0.66
N TRP A 61 3.65 6.47 2.00
CA TRP A 61 2.43 6.18 2.74
C TRP A 61 1.45 7.36 2.74
N ALA A 62 1.95 8.58 2.97
CA ALA A 62 1.12 9.78 2.93
C ALA A 62 0.45 9.97 1.55
N ALA A 63 1.20 9.78 0.45
CA ALA A 63 0.67 9.85 -0.90
C ALA A 63 -0.40 8.78 -1.17
N ALA A 64 -0.17 7.54 -0.71
CA ALA A 64 -1.12 6.45 -0.87
C ALA A 64 -2.44 6.72 -0.13
N LEU A 65 -2.36 7.27 1.09
CA LEU A 65 -3.53 7.64 1.86
C LEU A 65 -4.32 8.79 1.20
N GLN A 66 -3.62 9.80 0.70
CA GLN A 66 -4.25 10.92 -0.01
C GLN A 66 -5.01 10.46 -1.25
N VAL A 67 -4.40 9.61 -2.08
CA VAL A 67 -5.08 9.04 -3.26
C VAL A 67 -6.30 8.22 -2.85
N HIS A 68 -6.19 7.42 -1.78
CA HIS A 68 -7.32 6.66 -1.27
C HIS A 68 -8.48 7.55 -0.80
N GLN A 69 -8.18 8.64 -0.09
CA GLN A 69 -9.17 9.62 0.36
C GLN A 69 -9.91 10.28 -0.81
N GLN A 70 -9.18 10.67 -1.86
CA GLN A 70 -9.76 11.23 -3.09
C GLN A 70 -10.71 10.24 -3.78
N ILE A 71 -10.37 8.95 -3.81
CA ILE A 71 -11.23 7.89 -4.38
C ILE A 71 -12.53 7.77 -3.59
N LEU A 72 -12.46 7.92 -2.27
CA LEU A 72 -13.64 7.87 -1.40
C LEU A 72 -14.44 9.18 -1.40
N GLY A 73 -13.93 10.26 -2.00
CA GLY A 73 -14.56 11.58 -1.99
C GLY A 73 -14.60 12.21 -0.59
N ILE A 74 -13.59 11.96 0.22
CA ILE A 74 -13.47 12.46 1.59
C ILE A 74 -12.22 13.34 1.65
N ASP A 75 -12.40 14.63 1.40
CA ASP A 75 -11.35 15.65 1.46
C ASP A 75 -11.28 16.29 2.87
#